data_AF-A0A8H6X3U9-F1
#
_entry.id   AF-A0A8H6X3U9-F1
#
_cell.length_a   1.000
_cell.length_b   1.000
_cell.length_c   1.000
_cell.angle_alpha   90.00
_cell.angle_beta   90.00
_cell.angle_gamma   90.00
#
_symmetry.space_group_name_H-M   'P 1'
#
loop_
_entity.id
_entity.type
_entity.pdbx_description
1 polymer ?
#
loop_
_entity_poly.entity_id
_entity_poly.type
_entity_poly.pdbx_seq_one_letter_code
_entity_poly.pdbx_strand_id
1 'polypeptide(L)'
;MSGYSYTGGPSRCSAYWQEFTKCFASADFPKQCVAQRDDYLECVHRTKEKARHATIQAEFEKQQARALQDHKHALDAQADGVPTRVGLVPTPPAETK
;
A
#
# COMPACT_ATOMS: atom_id res chain seq x y z
N MET A 1 22.04 -16.74 -5.63
CA MET A 1 22.74 -16.39 -4.37
C MET A 1 22.01 -17.10 -3.24
N SER A 2 22.60 -18.21 -2.80
CA SER A 2 21.98 -19.24 -1.96
C SER A 2 22.29 -19.02 -0.47
N GLY A 3 21.26 -19.06 0.37
CA GLY A 3 21.36 -19.31 1.81
C GLY A 3 21.83 -18.14 2.69
N TYR A 4 22.82 -17.36 2.25
CA TYR A 4 23.53 -16.40 3.11
C TYR A 4 23.29 -14.94 2.72
N SER A 5 23.21 -14.09 3.72
CA SER A 5 23.13 -12.63 3.63
C SER A 5 24.52 -12.02 3.41
N TYR A 6 24.57 -10.76 2.98
CA TYR A 6 25.80 -9.97 2.90
C TYR A 6 26.54 -9.90 4.25
N THR A 7 25.81 -9.95 5.36
CA THR A 7 26.36 -9.96 6.72
C THR A 7 26.90 -11.33 7.17
N GLY A 8 26.94 -12.33 6.29
CA GLY A 8 27.41 -13.69 6.60
C GLY A 8 26.40 -14.54 7.38
N GLY A 9 25.32 -13.96 7.89
CA GLY A 9 24.21 -14.68 8.53
C GLY A 9 23.25 -15.32 7.53
N PRO A 10 22.25 -16.10 8.01
CA PRO A 10 21.21 -16.65 7.15
C PRO A 10 20.45 -15.51 6.44
N SER A 11 20.20 -15.69 5.14
CA SER A 11 19.39 -14.76 4.36
C SER A 11 17.94 -14.74 4.85
N ARG A 12 17.20 -13.66 4.56
CA ARG A 12 15.79 -13.49 4.97
C ARG A 12 14.86 -14.63 4.53
N CYS A 13 15.14 -15.25 3.38
CA CYS A 13 14.34 -16.34 2.81
C CYS A 13 15.00 -17.72 3.00
N SER A 14 15.99 -17.83 3.89
CA SER A 14 16.74 -19.07 4.12
C SER A 14 15.86 -20.21 4.64
N ALA A 15 14.85 -19.93 5.46
CA ALA A 15 13.90 -20.93 5.96
C ALA A 15 13.11 -21.58 4.80
N TYR A 16 12.52 -20.77 3.91
CA TYR A 16 11.79 -21.28 2.75
C TYR A 16 12.70 -22.04 1.78
N TRP A 17 13.94 -21.58 1.61
CA TRP A 17 14.94 -22.31 0.82
C TRP A 17 15.27 -23.67 1.42
N GLN A 18 15.41 -23.77 2.75
CA GLN A 18 15.65 -25.05 3.43
C GLN A 18 14.47 -26.01 3.25
N GLU A 19 13.23 -25.54 3.40
CA GLU A 19 12.04 -26.37 3.18
C GLU A 19 11.91 -26.86 1.73
N PHE A 20 12.17 -26.00 0.76
CA PHE A 20 12.24 -26.40 -0.64
C PHE A 20 13.33 -27.45 -0.88
N THR A 21 14.53 -27.23 -0.32
CA THR A 21 15.66 -28.16 -0.48
C THR A 21 15.36 -29.52 0.15
N LYS A 22 14.73 -29.54 1.33
CA LYS A 22 14.30 -30.78 2.00
C LYS A 22 13.32 -31.57 1.13
N CYS A 23 12.28 -30.91 0.62
CA CYS A 23 11.31 -31.54 -0.26
C CYS A 23 11.97 -32.05 -1.55
N PHE A 24 12.79 -31.22 -2.18
CA PHE A 24 13.45 -31.56 -3.44
C PHE A 24 14.42 -32.73 -3.29
N ALA A 25 15.11 -32.84 -2.16
CA ALA A 25 16.01 -33.96 -1.87
C ALA A 25 15.27 -35.29 -1.66
N SER A 26 14.01 -35.26 -1.24
CA SER A 26 13.19 -36.46 -1.00
C SER A 26 12.23 -36.81 -2.14
N ALA A 27 12.13 -35.98 -3.19
CA ALA A 27 11.14 -36.12 -4.25
C ALA A 27 11.74 -36.72 -5.53
N ASP A 28 11.01 -37.63 -6.16
CA ASP A 28 11.41 -38.21 -7.46
C ASP A 28 11.26 -37.22 -8.62
N PHE A 29 10.30 -36.28 -8.49
CA PHE A 29 9.99 -35.30 -9.52
C PHE A 29 9.93 -33.89 -8.95
N PRO A 30 10.55 -32.89 -9.61
CA PRO A 30 10.53 -31.48 -9.16
C PRO A 30 9.12 -30.90 -8.99
N LYS A 31 8.13 -31.44 -9.71
CA LYS A 31 6.74 -30.99 -9.65
C LYS A 31 6.06 -31.29 -8.31
N GLN A 32 6.61 -32.21 -7.51
CA GLN A 32 6.06 -32.55 -6.19
C GLN A 32 6.30 -31.44 -5.15
N CYS A 33 7.30 -30.57 -5.37
CA CYS A 33 7.70 -29.51 -4.43
C CYS A 33 7.33 -28.10 -4.92
N VAL A 34 6.28 -28.00 -5.75
CA VAL A 34 5.85 -26.72 -6.34
C VAL A 34 5.40 -25.73 -5.27
N ALA A 35 4.71 -26.18 -4.23
CA ALA A 35 4.26 -25.31 -3.15
C ALA A 35 5.45 -24.63 -2.44
N GLN A 36 6.44 -25.43 -2.02
CA GLN A 36 7.65 -24.93 -1.33
C GLN A 36 8.49 -24.04 -2.23
N ARG A 37 8.57 -24.38 -3.52
CA ARG A 37 9.23 -23.53 -4.53
C ARG A 37 8.53 -22.18 -4.65
N ASP A 38 7.21 -22.19 -4.75
CA ASP A 38 6.43 -20.98 -4.94
C ASP A 38 6.51 -20.07 -3.71
N ASP A 39 6.56 -20.62 -2.50
CA ASP A 39 6.78 -19.86 -1.26
C ASP A 39 8.18 -19.24 -1.21
N TYR A 40 9.21 -19.97 -1.64
CA TYR A 40 10.56 -19.41 -1.74
C TYR A 40 10.63 -18.26 -2.74
N LEU A 41 10.04 -18.42 -3.93
CA LEU A 41 10.00 -17.38 -4.96
C LEU A 41 9.14 -16.19 -4.55
N GLU A 42 8.05 -16.42 -3.82
CA GLU A 42 7.24 -15.37 -3.21
C GLU A 42 8.08 -14.56 -2.24
N CYS A 43 8.80 -15.20 -1.31
CA CYS A 43 9.64 -14.48 -0.34
C CYS A 43 10.71 -13.59 -1.02
N VAL A 44 11.34 -14.12 -2.09
CA VAL A 44 12.40 -13.42 -2.81
C VAL A 44 11.86 -12.23 -3.61
N HIS A 45 10.74 -12.40 -4.32
CA HIS A 45 10.25 -11.39 -5.27
C HIS A 45 9.10 -10.52 -4.73
N ARG A 46 8.39 -11.02 -3.72
CA ARG A 46 7.19 -10.44 -3.08
C ARG A 46 6.13 -10.02 -4.08
N THR A 47 5.93 -10.80 -5.13
CA THR A 47 4.99 -10.45 -6.22
C THR A 47 3.55 -10.42 -5.73
N LYS A 48 3.13 -11.47 -5.02
CA LYS A 48 1.79 -11.58 -4.44
C LYS A 48 1.56 -10.48 -3.40
N GLU A 49 2.54 -10.25 -2.54
CA GLU A 49 2.43 -9.21 -1.51
C GLU A 49 2.35 -7.80 -2.12
N LYS A 50 3.21 -7.46 -3.10
CA LYS A 50 3.13 -6.17 -3.81
C LYS A 50 1.77 -5.97 -4.49
N ALA A 51 1.24 -7.00 -5.14
CA ALA A 51 -0.07 -6.94 -5.79
C ALA A 51 -1.19 -6.69 -4.76
N ARG A 52 -1.16 -7.41 -3.63
CA ARG A 52 -2.12 -7.21 -2.53
C ARG A 52 -2.04 -5.80 -1.96
N HIS A 53 -0.83 -5.31 -1.70
CA HIS A 53 -0.61 -3.95 -1.20
C HIS A 53 -1.15 -2.89 -2.17
N ALA A 54 -0.91 -3.03 -3.47
CA ALA A 54 -1.43 -2.12 -4.48
C ALA A 54 -2.97 -2.10 -4.48
N THR A 55 -3.62 -3.26 -4.37
CA THR A 55 -5.08 -3.34 -4.26
C THR A 55 -5.60 -2.63 -3.01
N ILE A 56 -4.97 -2.87 -1.85
CA ILE A 56 -5.38 -2.23 -0.58
C ILE A 56 -5.21 -0.71 -0.66
N GLN A 57 -4.09 -0.24 -1.21
CA GLN A 57 -3.83 1.19 -1.38
C GLN A 57 -4.86 1.84 -2.30
N ALA A 58 -5.17 1.22 -3.44
CA ALA A 58 -6.17 1.73 -4.37
C ALA A 58 -7.56 1.83 -3.73
N GLU A 59 -7.97 0.84 -2.93
CA GLU A 59 -9.26 0.91 -2.21
C GLU A 59 -9.26 1.97 -1.11
N PHE A 60 -8.14 2.12 -0.40
CA PHE A 60 -7.98 3.16 0.61
C PHE A 60 -8.08 4.57 0.00
N GLU A 61 -7.42 4.82 -1.12
CA GLU A 61 -7.50 6.09 -1.85
C GLU A 61 -8.92 6.39 -2.34
N LYS A 62 -9.64 5.39 -2.86
CA LYS A 62 -11.06 5.53 -3.25
C LYS A 62 -11.94 5.91 -2.06
N GLN A 63 -11.72 5.29 -0.90
CA GLN A 63 -12.48 5.61 0.32
C GLN A 63 -12.20 7.03 0.79
N GLN A 64 -10.94 7.48 0.77
CA GLN A 64 -10.59 8.85 1.11
C GLN A 64 -11.21 9.87 0.16
N ALA A 65 -11.18 9.59 -1.15
CA ALA A 65 -11.79 10.47 -2.15
C ALA A 65 -13.30 10.63 -1.94
N ARG A 66 -14.01 9.52 -1.65
CA ARG A 66 -15.44 9.55 -1.31
C ARG A 66 -15.70 10.33 -0.03
N ALA A 67 -14.94 10.09 1.03
CA ALA A 67 -15.09 10.82 2.28
C ALA A 67 -14.88 12.34 2.09
N LEU A 68 -13.91 12.75 1.27
CA LEU A 68 -13.69 14.15 0.94
C LEU A 68 -14.86 14.73 0.12
N GLN A 69 -15.39 13.98 -0.84
CA GLN A 69 -16.56 14.40 -1.62
C GLN A 69 -17.79 14.55 -0.71
N ASP A 70 -18.07 13.57 0.13
CA ASP A 70 -19.19 13.62 1.09
C ASP A 70 -19.06 14.81 2.04
N HIS A 71 -17.84 15.07 2.53
CA HIS A 71 -17.57 16.25 3.36
C HIS A 71 -17.80 17.56 2.61
N LYS A 72 -17.36 17.66 1.34
CA LYS A 72 -17.65 18.83 0.49
C LYS A 72 -19.15 19.01 0.28
N HIS A 73 -19.87 17.95 -0.09
CA HIS A 73 -21.32 18.00 -0.26
C HIS A 73 -22.05 18.41 1.03
N ALA A 74 -21.59 17.96 2.19
CA ALA A 74 -22.14 18.38 3.47
C ALA A 74 -21.89 19.87 3.77
N LEU A 75 -20.71 20.40 3.42
CA LEU A 75 -20.40 21.83 3.55
C LEU A 75 -21.24 22.68 2.58
N ASP A 76 -21.36 22.25 1.32
CA ASP A 76 -22.15 22.95 0.29
C ASP A 76 -23.63 22.98 0.69
N ALA A 77 -24.19 21.85 1.15
CA ALA A 77 -25.57 21.78 1.64
C ALA A 77 -25.81 22.67 2.88
N GLN A 78 -24.82 22.86 3.75
CA GLN A 78 -24.90 23.81 4.86
C GLN A 78 -24.82 25.27 4.37
N ALA A 79 -23.99 25.55 3.36
CA ALA A 79 -23.87 26.89 2.78
C ALA A 79 -25.16 27.34 2.08
N ASP A 80 -25.89 26.43 1.41
CA ASP A 80 -27.15 26.73 0.73
C ASP A 80 -28.30 27.05 1.70
N GLY A 81 -28.23 26.59 2.95
CA GLY A 81 -29.23 26.83 4.01
C GLY A 81 -28.98 28.06 4.87
N VAL A 82 -27.79 28.67 4.80
CA VAL A 82 -27.43 29.87 5.56
C VAL A 82 -27.42 31.06 4.60
N PRO A 83 -28.30 32.08 4.77
CA PRO A 83 -28.15 33.33 4.06
C PRO A 83 -26.88 34.00 4.58
N THR A 84 -25.72 33.62 4.04
CA THR A 84 -24.45 34.24 4.39
C THR A 84 -24.48 35.63 3.78
N ARG A 85 -24.94 36.60 4.57
CA ARG A 85 -24.79 38.03 4.27
C ARG A 85 -23.31 38.36 4.45
N VAL A 86 -22.49 37.95 3.48
CA VAL A 86 -21.06 38.29 3.44
C VAL A 86 -20.96 39.78 3.13
N GLY A 87 -20.90 40.58 4.20
CA GLY A 87 -20.40 41.96 4.14
C GLY A 87 -18.89 41.94 3.91
N LEU A 88 -18.48 41.71 2.68
CA LEU A 88 -17.12 42.05 2.24
C LEU A 88 -17.01 43.58 2.19
N VAL A 89 -16.14 44.10 3.06
CA VAL A 89 -15.24 45.28 2.93
C VAL A 89 -15.29 46.18 4.18
N PRO A 90 -14.14 46.34 4.86
CA PRO A 90 -13.65 47.66 5.22
C PRO A 90 -12.54 48.08 4.26
N THR A 91 -12.67 49.31 3.77
CA THR A 91 -11.83 50.04 2.82
C THR A 91 -10.34 50.11 3.19
N PRO A 92 -9.44 50.25 2.20
CA PRO A 92 -8.00 50.44 2.46
C PRO A 92 -7.77 51.77 3.18
N PRO A 93 -6.83 51.86 4.15
CA PRO A 93 -6.37 53.15 4.64
C PRO A 93 -5.60 53.89 3.54
N ALA A 94 -5.97 55.15 3.34
CA ALA A 94 -5.40 56.06 2.35
C ALA A 94 -3.89 56.27 2.56
N GLU A 95 -3.13 56.24 1.47
CA GLU A 95 -1.82 56.88 1.39
C GLU A 95 -2.02 58.40 1.49
N THR A 96 -1.45 59.03 2.51
CA THR A 96 -1.17 60.47 2.51
C THR A 96 0.24 60.69 3.05
N LYS A 97 1.14 60.95 2.09
CA LYS A 97 2.29 61.87 2.08
C LYS A 97 3.02 62.17 3.38
#